data_AF-A0A7W1BTP3-F1
#
_entry.id   AF-A0A7W1BTP3-F1
#
_cell.length_a   1.000
_cell.length_b   1.000
_cell.length_c   1.000
_cell.angle_alpha   90.00
_cell.angle_beta   90.00
_cell.angle_gamma   90.00
#
_symmetry.space_group_name_H-M   'P 1'
#
loop_
_entity.id
_entity.type
_entity.pdbx_description
1 polymer ?
#
loop_
_entity_poly.entity_id
_entity_poly.type
_entity_poly.pdbx_seq_one_letter_code
_entity_poly.pdbx_strand_id
1 'polypeptide(L)'
;MRDAWLVYLALGALFLLVCGALAGAWDRGRLGTAAIILFVAAVAVWILDFAAISSGYRDADGFSDCGDACTGVHFSTAVGFLAPPLLIAMSALAALVMLIQRRRTRRDA
;
A
#
# COMPACT_ATOMS: atom_id res chain seq x y z
N MET A 1 17.96 -3.38 15.69
CA MET A 1 16.52 -3.81 15.85
C MET A 1 15.61 -2.76 16.52
N ARG A 2 16.16 -1.73 17.16
CA ARG A 2 15.38 -0.72 17.90
C ARG A 2 14.52 0.20 17.03
N ASP A 3 14.68 0.20 15.71
CA ASP A 3 13.98 1.12 14.80
C ASP A 3 12.95 0.43 13.88
N ALA A 4 12.80 -0.90 13.98
CA ALA A 4 11.80 -1.64 13.21
C ALA A 4 10.37 -1.17 13.51
N TRP A 5 10.12 -0.67 14.72
CA TRP A 5 8.83 -0.09 15.11
C TRP A 5 8.46 1.15 14.27
N LEU A 6 9.43 1.92 13.75
CA LEU A 6 9.14 3.05 12.87
C LEU A 6 8.50 2.61 11.56
N VAL A 7 8.99 1.50 10.99
CA VAL A 7 8.41 0.89 9.78
C VAL A 7 7.00 0.41 10.07
N TYR A 8 6.78 -0.30 11.19
CA TYR A 8 5.45 -0.76 11.57
C TYR A 8 4.47 0.39 11.84
N LEU A 9 4.92 1.47 12.48
CA LEU A 9 4.10 2.67 12.67
C LEU A 9 3.79 3.35 11.34
N ALA A 10 4.75 3.47 10.44
CA ALA A 10 4.53 4.05 9.12
C ALA A 10 3.51 3.22 8.32
N LEU A 11 3.65 1.89 8.32
CA LEU A 11 2.71 0.96 7.67
C LEU A 11 1.32 1.04 8.32
N GLY A 12 1.24 1.09 9.65
CA GLY A 12 -0.01 1.22 10.38
C GLY A 12 -0.71 2.56 10.10
N ALA A 13 0.03 3.67 10.11
CA ALA A 13 -0.49 4.98 9.76
C ALA A 13 -0.99 5.03 8.31
N LEU A 14 -0.21 4.49 7.37
CA LEU A 14 -0.59 4.38 5.96
C LEU A 14 -1.87 3.55 5.80
N PHE A 15 -1.95 2.40 6.47
CA PHE A 15 -3.14 1.55 6.46
C PHE A 15 -4.38 2.31 6.94
N LEU A 16 -4.29 3.01 8.08
CA LEU A 16 -5.40 3.79 8.62
C LEU A 16 -5.81 4.93 7.69
N LEU A 17 -4.85 5.62 7.07
CA LEU A 17 -5.13 6.67 6.09
C LEU A 17 -5.84 6.12 4.86
N VAL A 18 -5.41 4.97 4.34
CA VAL A 18 -6.01 4.33 3.17
C VAL A 18 -7.41 3.81 3.51
N CYS A 19 -7.61 3.21 4.68
CA CYS A 19 -8.94 2.86 5.18
C CYS A 19 -9.87 4.08 5.23
N GLY A 20 -9.40 5.18 5.83
CA GLY A 20 -10.17 6.43 5.91
C GLY A 20 -10.48 7.01 4.52
N ALA A 21 -9.53 6.99 3.60
CA ALA A 21 -9.72 7.44 2.23
C ALA A 21 -10.73 6.57 1.46
N LEU A 22 -10.65 5.25 1.61
CA LEU A 22 -11.61 4.31 1.00
C LEU A 22 -13.01 4.46 1.60
N ALA A 23 -13.12 4.64 2.92
CA ALA A 23 -14.40 4.93 3.59
C ALA A 23 -14.99 6.25 3.09
N GLY A 24 -14.19 7.32 3.02
CA GLY A 24 -14.66 8.59 2.44
C GLY A 24 -15.02 8.49 0.95
N ALA A 25 -14.35 7.63 0.18
CA ALA A 25 -14.70 7.36 -1.20
C ALA A 25 -15.98 6.52 -1.33
N TRP A 26 -16.25 5.64 -0.38
CA TRP A 26 -17.49 4.87 -0.26
C TRP A 26 -18.69 5.82 -0.11
N ASP A 27 -18.62 6.74 0.85
CA ASP A 27 -19.71 7.69 1.13
C ASP A 27 -20.03 8.59 -0.07
N ARG A 28 -19.05 8.83 -0.94
CA ARG A 28 -19.19 9.63 -2.17
C ARG A 28 -19.59 8.80 -3.40
N GLY A 29 -19.78 7.48 -3.26
CA GLY A 29 -20.06 6.58 -4.39
C GLY A 29 -18.89 6.41 -5.38
N ARG A 30 -17.68 6.85 -5.01
CA ARG A 30 -16.47 6.83 -5.87
C ARG A 30 -15.51 5.68 -5.53
N LEU A 31 -15.95 4.70 -4.74
CA LEU A 31 -15.09 3.60 -4.29
C LEU A 31 -14.38 2.87 -5.43
N GLY A 32 -15.08 2.61 -6.55
CA GLY A 32 -14.46 1.92 -7.68
C GLY A 32 -13.28 2.68 -8.27
N THR A 33 -13.43 4.00 -8.46
CA THR A 33 -12.34 4.86 -8.93
C THR A 33 -11.20 4.92 -7.92
N ALA A 34 -11.51 5.05 -6.63
CA ALA A 34 -10.51 5.07 -5.58
C ALA A 34 -9.72 3.75 -5.49
N ALA A 35 -10.39 2.60 -5.61
CA ALA A 35 -9.77 1.29 -5.62
C ALA A 35 -8.81 1.11 -6.83
N ILE A 36 -9.23 1.55 -8.02
CA ILE A 36 -8.38 1.49 -9.23
C ILE A 36 -7.15 2.39 -9.07
N ILE A 37 -7.33 3.63 -8.60
CA ILE A 37 -6.22 4.55 -8.37
C ILE A 37 -5.24 3.97 -7.34
N LEU A 38 -5.76 3.43 -6.24
CA LEU A 38 -4.95 2.81 -5.18
C LEU A 38 -4.17 1.61 -5.73
N PHE A 39 -4.81 0.74 -6.52
CA PHE A 39 -4.15 -0.41 -7.14
C PHE A 39 -3.02 0.01 -8.05
N VAL A 40 -3.28 0.94 -8.97
CA VAL A 40 -2.27 1.43 -9.93
C VAL A 40 -1.11 2.09 -9.21
N ALA A 41 -1.39 2.93 -8.21
CA ALA A 41 -0.35 3.57 -7.40
C ALA A 41 0.49 2.55 -6.64
N ALA A 42 -0.13 1.56 -6.01
CA ALA A 42 0.58 0.51 -5.29
C ALA A 42 1.48 -0.31 -6.22
N VAL A 43 0.98 -0.73 -7.39
CA VAL A 43 1.77 -1.46 -8.39
C VAL A 43 2.94 -0.62 -8.89
N ALA A 44 2.72 0.66 -9.16
CA ALA A 44 3.80 1.56 -9.61
C ALA A 44 4.91 1.70 -8.56
N VAL A 45 4.55 1.90 -7.30
CA VAL A 45 5.51 1.96 -6.19
C VAL A 45 6.28 0.65 -6.08
N TRP A 46 5.58 -0.49 -6.11
CA TRP A 46 6.21 -1.80 -6.02
C TRP A 46 7.22 -2.06 -7.13
N ILE A 47 6.89 -1.69 -8.38
CA ILE A 47 7.80 -1.83 -9.52
C ILE A 47 9.02 -0.93 -9.35
N LEU A 48 8.84 0.31 -8.88
CA LEU A 48 9.95 1.24 -8.65
C LEU A 48 10.89 0.74 -7.55
N ASP A 49 10.35 0.25 -6.43
CA ASP A 49 11.17 -0.32 -5.35
C ASP A 49 11.87 -1.60 -5.78
N PHE A 50 11.17 -2.48 -6.50
CA PHE A 50 11.77 -3.68 -7.07
C PHE A 50 12.92 -3.34 -8.04
N ALA A 51 12.75 -2.33 -8.89
CA ALA A 51 13.79 -1.85 -9.78
C ALA A 51 14.98 -1.24 -9.02
N ALA A 52 14.73 -0.48 -7.94
CA ALA A 52 15.77 0.08 -7.09
C ALA A 52 16.60 -1.01 -6.39
N ILE A 53 15.93 -2.01 -5.80
CA ILE A 53 16.56 -3.14 -5.12
C ILE A 53 17.37 -3.97 -6.13
N SER A 54 16.78 -4.35 -7.27
CA SER A 54 17.45 -5.19 -8.27
C SER A 54 18.63 -4.51 -8.98
N SER A 55 18.64 -3.18 -9.04
CA SER A 55 19.75 -2.41 -9.62
C SER A 55 20.85 -2.05 -8.60
N GLY A 56 20.68 -2.41 -7.32
CA GLY A 56 21.59 -1.99 -6.25
C GLY A 56 21.63 -0.47 -6.07
N TYR A 57 20.55 0.24 -6.43
CA TYR A 57 20.51 1.70 -6.39
C TYR A 57 20.63 2.19 -4.94
N ARG A 58 21.73 2.89 -4.63
CA ARG A 58 21.99 3.49 -3.31
C ARG A 58 21.80 2.52 -2.13
N ASP A 59 22.25 1.27 -2.29
CA ASP A 59 22.18 0.27 -1.21
C ASP A 59 20.74 -0.01 -0.74
N ALA A 60 19.81 -0.04 -1.71
CA ALA A 60 18.38 -0.20 -1.47
C ALA A 60 17.99 -1.55 -0.86
N ASP A 61 18.83 -2.59 -0.94
CA ASP A 61 18.69 -3.87 -0.25
C ASP A 61 19.29 -3.86 1.17
N GLY A 62 20.05 -2.81 1.50
CA GLY A 62 20.70 -2.57 2.79
C GLY A 62 19.74 -2.44 3.97
N PHE A 63 18.42 -2.41 3.76
CA PHE A 63 17.45 -2.47 4.86
C PHE A 63 17.41 -3.83 5.57
N SER A 64 17.91 -4.89 4.93
CA SER A 64 17.89 -6.25 5.46
C SER A 64 19.04 -6.54 6.43
N ASP A 65 20.15 -5.79 6.32
CA ASP A 65 21.40 -6.02 7.04
C ASP A 65 21.97 -4.77 7.74
N CYS A 66 21.34 -3.59 7.63
CA CYS A 66 21.84 -2.34 8.24
C CYS A 66 22.02 -2.32 9.76
N GLY A 67 21.50 -3.31 10.51
CA GLY A 67 21.68 -3.41 11.96
C GLY A 67 21.14 -2.19 12.72
N ASP A 68 22.06 -1.36 13.25
CA ASP A 68 21.75 -0.10 13.95
C ASP A 68 22.19 1.15 13.14
N ALA A 69 22.71 0.98 11.93
CA ALA A 69 23.18 2.06 11.04
C ALA A 69 22.23 2.31 9.84
N CYS A 70 20.92 2.11 10.04
CA CYS A 70 19.94 2.28 8.98
C CYS A 70 19.75 3.75 8.61
N THR A 71 19.85 4.07 7.32
CA THR A 71 19.62 5.43 6.79
C THR A 71 18.16 5.65 6.41
N GLY A 72 17.76 6.90 6.18
CA GLY A 72 16.40 7.22 5.72
C GLY A 72 16.02 6.53 4.40
N VAL A 73 17.00 6.25 3.53
CA VAL A 73 16.79 5.50 2.27
C VAL A 73 16.35 4.08 2.58
N HIS A 74 17.02 3.39 3.50
CA HIS A 74 16.70 2.01 3.88
C HIS A 74 15.26 1.90 4.45
N PHE A 75 14.85 2.87 5.29
CA PHE A 75 13.48 2.92 5.79
C PHE A 75 12.45 3.15 4.67
N SER A 76 12.75 4.06 3.74
CA SER A 76 11.84 4.32 2.62
C SER A 76 11.68 3.12 1.70
N THR A 77 12.75 2.39 1.40
CA THR A 77 12.71 1.19 0.56
C THR A 77 12.01 0.04 1.28
N ALA A 78 12.22 -0.14 2.58
CA ALA A 78 11.50 -1.15 3.36
C ALA A 78 9.98 -0.90 3.35
N VAL A 79 9.55 0.34 3.59
CA VAL A 79 8.13 0.71 3.52
C VAL A 79 7.61 0.58 2.09
N GLY A 80 8.36 1.06 1.10
CA GLY A 80 8.01 1.00 -0.32
C GLY A 80 7.86 -0.42 -0.85
N PHE A 81 8.64 -1.37 -0.32
CA PHE A 81 8.51 -2.78 -0.69
C PHE A 81 7.39 -3.51 0.06
N LEU A 82 7.18 -3.20 1.35
CA LEU A 82 6.19 -3.88 2.21
C LEU A 82 4.77 -3.32 2.07
N ALA A 83 4.60 -2.03 1.78
CA ALA A 83 3.29 -1.41 1.67
C ALA A 83 2.47 -1.89 0.46
N PRO A 84 3.04 -2.06 -0.75
CA PRO A 84 2.23 -2.36 -1.93
C PRO A 84 1.43 -3.66 -1.86
N PRO A 85 1.94 -4.80 -1.37
CA PRO A 85 1.13 -6.00 -1.19
C PRO A 85 -0.12 -5.74 -0.33
N LEU A 86 0.02 -4.96 0.74
CA LEU A 86 -1.08 -4.57 1.61
C LEU A 86 -2.08 -3.66 0.86
N LEU A 87 -1.59 -2.63 0.16
CA LEU A 87 -2.45 -1.69 -0.58
C LEU A 87 -3.18 -2.38 -1.74
N ILE A 88 -2.52 -3.31 -2.43
CA ILE A 88 -3.12 -4.13 -3.47
C ILE A 88 -4.25 -4.98 -2.87
N ALA A 89 -4.02 -5.66 -1.75
CA ALA A 89 -5.06 -6.43 -1.08
C ALA A 89 -6.27 -5.57 -0.67
N MET A 90 -6.03 -4.37 -0.13
CA MET A 90 -7.09 -3.40 0.21
C MET A 90 -7.86 -2.94 -1.03
N SER A 91 -7.18 -2.67 -2.13
CA SER A 91 -7.83 -2.28 -3.39
C SER A 91 -8.71 -3.40 -3.95
N ALA A 92 -8.26 -4.66 -3.87
CA ALA A 92 -9.01 -5.82 -4.30
C ALA A 92 -10.25 -6.04 -3.41
N LEU A 93 -10.12 -5.87 -2.10
CA LEU A 93 -11.23 -5.90 -1.16
C LEU A 93 -12.26 -4.80 -1.48
N ALA A 94 -11.81 -3.56 -1.68
CA ALA A 94 -12.71 -2.47 -2.05
C ALA A 94 -13.47 -2.76 -3.36
N ALA A 95 -12.77 -3.25 -4.39
CA ALA A 95 -13.39 -3.67 -5.64
C ALA A 95 -14.42 -4.79 -5.43
N LEU A 96 -14.11 -5.79 -4.59
CA LEU A 96 -15.02 -6.88 -4.28
C LEU A 96 -16.29 -6.39 -3.58
N VAL A 97 -16.16 -5.52 -2.58
CA VAL A 97 -17.32 -4.94 -1.87
C VAL A 97 -18.22 -4.18 -2.85
N MET A 98 -17.63 -3.39 -3.76
CA MET A 98 -18.38 -2.66 -4.79
C MET A 98 -19.11 -3.60 -5.75
N LEU A 99 -18.49 -4.70 -6.17
CA LEU A 99 -19.11 -5.72 -7.01
C LEU A 99 -20.28 -6.41 -6.30
N ILE A 100 -20.13 -6.74 -5.01
CA ILE A 100 -21.19 -7.34 -4.19
C ILE A 100 -22.38 -6.38 -4.07
N GLN A 101 -22.12 -5.10 -3.77
CA GLN A 101 -23.18 -4.10 -3.65
C GLN A 101 -23.95 -3.94 -4.97
N ARG A 102 -23.23 -3.79 -6.10
CA ARG A 102 -23.86 -3.71 -7.43
C ARG A 102 -24.72 -4.93 -7.76
N ARG A 103 -24.30 -6.13 -7.36
CA ARG A 103 -25.07 -7.36 -7.55
C ARG A 103 -26.35 -7.39 -6.71
N ARG A 104 -26.30 -6.89 -5.47
CA ARG A 104 -27.48 -6.80 -4.60
C ARG A 104 -28.49 -5.82 -5.16
N THR A 105 -28.07 -4.60 -5.51
CA THR A 105 -28.96 -3.59 -6.10
C THR A 105 -29.64 -4.06 -7.39
N ARG A 106 -28.98 -4.90 -8.20
CA ARG A 106 -29.58 -5.51 -9.41
C ARG A 106 -30.55 -6.65 -9.15
N ARG A 107 -30.52 -7.28 -7.96
CA ARG A 107 -31.47 -8.34 -7.59
C ARG A 107 -32.74 -7.77 -6.99
N ASP A 108 -32.64 -6.60 -6.37
CA ASP A 108 -33.75 -5.92 -5.70
C ASP A 108 -34.55 -5.01 -6.66
N ALA A 109 -34.07 -4.83 -7.90
CA ALA A 109 -34.69 -4.04 -8.97
C ALA A 109 -35.30 -4.95 -10.04
#